data_AF-A0A2N6CZQ8-F1
#
_entry.id   AF-A0A2N6CZQ8-F1
#
_cell.length_a   1.000
_cell.length_b   1.000
_cell.length_c   1.000
_cell.angle_alpha   90.00
_cell.angle_beta   90.00
_cell.angle_gamma   90.00
#
_symmetry.space_group_name_H-M   'P 1'
#
loop_
_entity.id
_entity.type
_entity.pdbx_description
1 polymer ?
#
loop_
_entity_poly.entity_id
_entity_poly.type
_entity_poly.pdbx_seq_one_letter_code
_entity_poly.pdbx_strand_id
1 'polypeptide(L)'
;MIQKIADFSADTPSEDDSLFERIACGVESRGYVILPTALPGPVGDGLLQYLSLLEEERFHQARIGRGIEQTRNQFIRRDQIVWMDSLHPEACTWYNWTARLKTYLNRRLFLGLFSFESHFARYHSGDFYKKHLDAFRGESNRVLTLVTYLNRGWEPGQGGELVLYAPDEGAEITRVVPTFGTLVIFLSEEFPHEVLAADRDRYSVAGWFRVNGSINQQIDPPR
;
A
#
# COMPACT_ATOMS: atom_id res chain seq x y z
N MET A 1 -35.02 -41.49 -20.42
CA MET A 1 -34.18 -40.34 -20.85
C MET A 1 -34.39 -39.25 -19.81
N ILE A 2 -33.63 -39.28 -18.71
CA ILE A 2 -33.73 -38.30 -17.61
C ILE A 2 -32.44 -37.49 -17.65
N GLN A 3 -32.57 -36.21 -18.00
CA GLN A 3 -31.49 -35.24 -18.03
C GLN A 3 -31.08 -34.95 -16.58
N LYS A 4 -29.85 -35.32 -16.19
CA LYS A 4 -29.24 -34.86 -14.95
C LYS A 4 -28.99 -33.35 -15.09
N ILE A 5 -29.67 -32.57 -14.26
CA ILE A 5 -29.28 -31.20 -13.93
C ILE A 5 -27.95 -31.32 -13.21
N ALA A 6 -26.87 -30.88 -13.86
CA ALA A 6 -25.55 -30.83 -13.24
C ALA A 6 -25.50 -29.62 -12.32
N ASP A 7 -25.41 -29.94 -11.02
CA ASP A 7 -24.87 -29.19 -9.89
C ASP A 7 -24.33 -27.79 -10.20
N PHE A 8 -25.07 -26.79 -9.72
CA PHE A 8 -24.54 -25.46 -9.43
C PHE A 8 -23.64 -25.60 -8.18
N SER A 9 -22.36 -25.94 -8.37
CA SER A 9 -21.40 -25.79 -7.28
C SER A 9 -21.27 -24.31 -6.99
N ALA A 10 -21.83 -23.85 -5.87
CA ALA A 10 -21.50 -22.55 -5.33
C ALA A 10 -19.99 -22.58 -5.05
N ASP A 11 -19.20 -21.91 -5.88
CA ASP A 11 -17.77 -21.72 -5.67
C ASP A 11 -17.60 -21.03 -4.31
N THR A 12 -17.11 -21.77 -3.33
CA THR A 12 -16.67 -21.18 -2.06
C THR A 12 -15.60 -20.16 -2.41
N PRO A 13 -15.75 -18.88 -2.01
CA PRO A 13 -14.77 -17.85 -2.31
C PRO A 13 -13.39 -18.30 -1.82
N SER A 14 -12.34 -18.04 -2.61
CA SER A 14 -10.98 -18.27 -2.12
C SER A 14 -10.72 -17.43 -0.86
N GLU A 15 -9.76 -17.84 -0.01
CA GLU A 15 -9.40 -17.06 1.19
C GLU A 15 -9.06 -15.59 0.83
N ASP A 16 -8.42 -15.39 -0.33
CA ASP A 16 -8.15 -14.07 -0.89
C ASP A 16 -9.43 -13.31 -1.25
N ASP A 17 -10.45 -13.94 -1.83
CA ASP A 17 -11.71 -13.25 -2.19
C ASP A 17 -12.44 -12.74 -0.94
N SER A 18 -12.40 -13.51 0.15
CA SER A 18 -12.95 -13.07 1.44
C SER A 18 -12.17 -11.88 2.01
N LEU A 19 -10.84 -11.89 1.87
CA LEU A 19 -10.01 -10.75 2.26
C LEU A 19 -10.30 -9.52 1.37
N PHE A 20 -10.42 -9.72 0.05
CA PHE A 20 -10.69 -8.64 -0.90
C PHE A 20 -12.07 -8.02 -0.67
N GLU A 21 -13.09 -8.80 -0.33
CA GLU A 21 -14.39 -8.23 0.04
C GLU A 21 -14.30 -7.38 1.32
N ARG A 22 -13.55 -7.83 2.34
CA ARG A 22 -13.34 -7.01 3.54
C ARG A 22 -12.63 -5.69 3.22
N ILE A 23 -11.66 -5.72 2.30
CA ILE A 23 -11.00 -4.51 1.81
C ILE A 23 -12.01 -3.62 1.10
N ALA A 24 -12.79 -4.18 0.17
CA ALA A 24 -13.78 -3.46 -0.60
C ALA A 24 -14.84 -2.79 0.29
N CYS A 25 -15.43 -3.52 1.24
CA CYS A 25 -16.39 -2.98 2.20
C CYS A 25 -15.81 -1.84 3.04
N GLY A 26 -14.55 -1.94 3.46
CA GLY A 26 -13.91 -0.88 4.24
C GLY A 26 -13.69 0.39 3.43
N VAL A 27 -13.20 0.25 2.20
CA VAL A 27 -13.04 1.38 1.27
C VAL A 27 -14.40 2.00 0.92
N GLU A 28 -15.42 1.19 0.63
CA GLU A 28 -16.77 1.67 0.30
C GLU A 28 -17.45 2.41 1.46
N SER A 29 -17.37 1.87 2.67
CA SER A 29 -18.09 2.42 3.83
C SER A 29 -17.40 3.60 4.49
N ARG A 30 -16.06 3.64 4.47
CA ARG A 30 -15.27 4.60 5.24
C ARG A 30 -14.16 5.29 4.45
N GLY A 31 -13.89 4.87 3.22
CA GLY A 31 -12.72 5.31 2.46
C GLY A 31 -11.39 4.69 2.89
N TYR A 32 -11.38 3.87 3.95
CA TYR A 32 -10.19 3.16 4.43
C TYR A 32 -10.51 1.86 5.17
N VAL A 33 -9.48 1.01 5.29
CA VAL A 33 -9.51 -0.24 6.03
C VAL A 33 -8.15 -0.57 6.61
N ILE A 34 -8.13 -1.09 7.83
CA ILE A 34 -6.94 -1.58 8.52
C ILE A 34 -7.20 -3.02 8.92
N LEU A 35 -6.34 -3.93 8.47
CA LEU A 35 -6.48 -5.36 8.66
C LEU A 35 -5.18 -5.89 9.27
N PRO A 36 -5.11 -6.03 10.61
CA PRO A 36 -3.96 -6.61 11.28
C PRO A 36 -3.70 -8.04 10.79
N THR A 37 -2.41 -8.37 10.58
CA THR A 37 -1.94 -9.72 10.22
C THR A 37 -2.74 -10.37 9.08
N ALA A 38 -3.15 -9.57 8.09
CA ALA A 38 -4.05 -10.00 7.03
C ALA A 38 -3.36 -10.25 5.68
N LEU A 39 -2.11 -9.82 5.51
CA LEU A 39 -1.33 -10.15 4.32
C LEU A 39 -1.13 -11.67 4.24
N PRO A 40 -1.44 -12.33 3.11
CA PRO A 40 -1.22 -13.76 2.97
C PRO A 40 0.25 -14.14 3.20
N GLY A 41 0.48 -15.23 3.95
CA GLY A 41 1.82 -15.69 4.34
C GLY A 41 2.82 -15.75 3.18
N PRO A 42 2.51 -16.44 2.06
CA PRO A 42 3.41 -16.51 0.91
C PRO A 42 3.77 -15.14 0.30
N VAL A 43 2.85 -14.17 0.37
CA VAL A 43 3.10 -12.81 -0.11
C VAL A 43 4.07 -12.09 0.84
N GLY A 44 3.84 -12.17 2.15
CA GLY A 44 4.70 -11.57 3.15
C GLY A 44 6.10 -12.16 3.19
N ASP A 45 6.22 -13.48 3.06
CA ASP A 45 7.51 -14.17 3.04
C ASP A 45 8.29 -13.85 1.76
N GLY A 46 7.64 -13.76 0.60
CA GLY A 46 8.27 -13.31 -0.65
C GLY A 46 8.80 -11.88 -0.57
N LEU A 47 8.06 -10.97 0.08
CA LEU A 47 8.52 -9.60 0.32
C LEU A 47 9.74 -9.54 1.25
N LEU A 48 9.78 -10.36 2.31
CA LEU A 48 10.95 -10.47 3.18
C LEU A 48 12.16 -11.06 2.45
N GLN A 49 11.94 -12.07 1.62
CA GLN A 49 12.99 -12.67 0.80
C GLN A 49 13.56 -11.63 -0.17
N TYR A 50 12.70 -10.89 -0.88
CA TYR A 50 13.14 -9.80 -1.75
C TYR A 50 13.93 -8.76 -0.96
N LEU A 51 13.42 -8.28 0.17
CA LEU A 51 14.10 -7.30 1.01
C LEU A 51 15.50 -7.79 1.46
N SER A 52 15.65 -9.07 1.79
CA SER A 52 16.94 -9.64 2.22
C SER A 52 17.99 -9.74 1.12
N LEU A 53 17.58 -9.71 -0.15
CA LEU A 53 18.47 -9.75 -1.31
C LEU A 53 18.87 -8.35 -1.80
N LEU A 54 18.28 -7.29 -1.24
CA LEU A 54 18.61 -5.93 -1.60
C LEU A 54 19.95 -5.51 -0.97
N GLU A 55 20.85 -5.03 -1.81
CA GLU A 55 22.06 -4.35 -1.38
C GLU A 55 21.71 -3.00 -0.74
N GLU A 56 22.46 -2.62 0.31
CA GLU A 56 22.21 -1.40 1.08
C GLU A 56 22.28 -0.13 0.23
N GLU A 57 23.14 -0.12 -0.78
CA GLU A 57 23.35 1.00 -1.70
C GLU A 57 22.13 1.27 -2.60
N ARG A 58 21.21 0.31 -2.72
CA ARG A 58 19.95 0.51 -3.47
C ARG A 58 19.02 1.47 -2.73
N PHE A 59 19.08 1.49 -1.40
CA PHE A 59 18.28 2.39 -0.57
C PHE A 59 18.76 3.83 -0.75
N HIS A 60 17.87 4.68 -1.24
CA HIS A 60 18.14 6.10 -1.40
C HIS A 60 17.13 6.93 -0.61
N GLN A 61 17.57 8.09 -0.11
CA GLN A 61 16.68 8.99 0.60
C GLN A 61 15.47 9.36 -0.25
N ALA A 62 14.29 9.22 0.35
CA ALA A 62 13.02 9.59 -0.27
C ALA A 62 13.00 11.07 -0.64
N ARG A 63 12.30 11.38 -1.72
CA ARG A 63 12.09 12.75 -2.21
C ARG A 63 10.63 13.15 -2.02
N ILE A 64 10.37 14.44 -1.94
CA ILE A 64 9.03 15.03 -1.86
C ILE A 64 8.81 15.88 -3.11
N GLY A 65 7.57 15.93 -3.61
CA GLY A 65 7.22 16.67 -4.83
C GLY A 65 7.19 15.78 -6.08
N ARG A 66 6.91 16.38 -7.25
CA ARG A 66 6.68 15.69 -8.52
C ARG A 66 7.59 16.20 -9.63
N GLY A 67 7.93 15.33 -10.58
CA GLY A 67 8.69 15.67 -11.78
C GLY A 67 10.02 16.36 -11.44
N ILE A 68 10.23 17.54 -12.03
CA ILE A 68 11.47 18.34 -11.88
C ILE A 68 11.55 19.03 -10.50
N GLU A 69 10.41 19.21 -9.81
CA GLU A 69 10.34 19.87 -8.50
C GLU A 69 10.52 18.91 -7.31
N GLN A 70 11.11 17.73 -7.56
CA GLN A 70 11.47 16.82 -6.48
C GLN A 70 12.59 17.40 -5.63
N THR A 71 12.31 17.61 -4.34
CA THR A 71 13.29 18.09 -3.37
C THR A 71 13.47 17.07 -2.24
N ARG A 72 14.72 16.94 -1.78
CA ARG A 72 15.03 16.21 -0.55
C ARG A 72 14.80 17.15 0.62
N ASN A 73 13.78 16.86 1.43
CA ASN A 73 13.49 17.64 2.63
C ASN A 73 13.42 16.74 3.86
N GLN A 74 14.57 16.59 4.53
CA GLN A 74 14.71 15.79 5.75
C GLN A 74 13.96 16.38 6.96
N PHE A 75 13.42 17.60 6.86
CA PHE A 75 12.50 18.14 7.86
C PHE A 75 11.07 17.64 7.68
N ILE A 76 10.77 16.97 6.57
CA ILE A 76 9.43 16.45 6.24
C ILE A 76 9.44 14.92 6.21
N ARG A 77 10.39 14.29 5.52
CA ARG A 77 10.47 12.85 5.33
C ARG A 77 11.92 12.38 5.45
N ARG A 78 12.17 11.32 6.23
CA ARG A 78 13.54 10.83 6.49
C ARG A 78 13.82 9.40 6.05
N ASP A 79 12.81 8.64 5.62
CA ASP A 79 13.03 7.27 5.16
C ASP A 79 13.87 7.19 3.88
N GLN A 80 14.44 5.99 3.72
CA GLN A 80 15.03 5.54 2.48
C GLN A 80 14.08 4.57 1.78
N ILE A 81 14.06 4.64 0.46
CA ILE A 81 13.17 3.80 -0.36
C ILE A 81 13.95 3.04 -1.42
N VAL A 82 13.38 1.92 -1.86
CA VAL A 82 13.78 1.17 -3.04
C VAL A 82 12.53 0.82 -3.82
N TRP A 83 12.37 1.41 -5.01
CA TRP A 83 11.30 1.02 -5.93
C TRP A 83 11.47 -0.44 -6.32
N MET A 84 10.38 -1.20 -6.20
CA MET A 84 10.39 -2.62 -6.52
C MET A 84 10.36 -2.82 -8.03
N ASP A 85 11.18 -3.74 -8.50
CA ASP A 85 11.16 -4.17 -9.89
C ASP A 85 10.16 -5.31 -10.04
N SER A 86 9.14 -5.10 -10.86
CA SER A 86 8.13 -6.13 -11.16
C SER A 86 8.69 -7.37 -11.85
N LEU A 87 9.88 -7.27 -12.44
CA LEU A 87 10.59 -8.38 -13.08
C LEU A 87 11.46 -9.17 -12.10
N HIS A 88 11.64 -8.68 -10.87
CA HIS A 88 12.41 -9.40 -9.86
C HIS A 88 11.65 -10.69 -9.46
N PRO A 89 12.30 -11.87 -9.45
CA PRO A 89 11.62 -13.14 -9.16
C PRO A 89 10.84 -13.13 -7.83
N GLU A 90 11.43 -12.58 -6.78
CA GLU A 90 10.80 -12.49 -5.44
C GLU A 90 9.63 -11.49 -5.38
N ALA A 91 9.47 -10.61 -6.37
CA ALA A 91 8.36 -9.68 -6.45
C ALA A 91 7.09 -10.31 -7.05
N CYS A 92 7.22 -11.47 -7.71
CA CYS A 92 6.15 -12.10 -8.48
C CYS A 92 4.88 -12.33 -7.64
N THR A 93 5.02 -12.90 -6.44
CA THR A 93 3.88 -13.18 -5.55
C THR A 93 3.15 -11.91 -5.14
N TRP A 94 3.89 -10.83 -4.85
CA TRP A 94 3.34 -9.53 -4.51
C TRP A 94 2.56 -8.89 -5.66
N TYR A 95 3.16 -8.84 -6.85
CA TYR A 95 2.51 -8.23 -8.02
C TYR A 95 1.32 -9.05 -8.53
N ASN A 96 1.37 -10.38 -8.44
CA ASN A 96 0.22 -11.23 -8.75
C ASN A 96 -0.94 -11.01 -7.76
N TRP A 97 -0.64 -10.93 -6.46
CA TRP A 97 -1.65 -10.69 -5.43
C TRP A 97 -2.30 -9.31 -5.59
N THR A 98 -1.50 -8.26 -5.78
CA THR A 98 -2.02 -6.89 -6.00
C THR A 98 -2.77 -6.76 -7.33
N ALA A 99 -2.39 -7.49 -8.39
CA ALA A 99 -3.14 -7.53 -9.64
C ALA A 99 -4.53 -8.20 -9.49
N ARG A 100 -4.63 -9.24 -8.65
CA ARG A 100 -5.91 -9.87 -8.31
C ARG A 100 -6.78 -8.94 -7.46
N LEU A 101 -6.21 -8.29 -6.45
CA LEU A 101 -6.89 -7.27 -5.65
C LEU A 101 -7.43 -6.15 -6.54
N LYS A 102 -6.61 -5.61 -7.45
CA LYS A 102 -7.01 -4.58 -8.43
C LYS A 102 -8.23 -5.02 -9.24
N THR A 103 -8.17 -6.23 -9.80
CA THR A 103 -9.27 -6.81 -10.59
C THR A 103 -10.55 -6.94 -9.77
N TYR A 104 -10.43 -7.40 -8.52
CA TYR A 104 -11.55 -7.53 -7.60
C TYR A 104 -12.19 -6.16 -7.29
N LEU A 105 -11.38 -5.19 -6.84
CA LEU A 105 -11.86 -3.85 -6.48
C LEU A 105 -12.48 -3.14 -7.68
N ASN A 106 -11.93 -3.28 -8.88
CA ASN A 106 -12.54 -2.72 -10.09
C ASN A 106 -13.93 -3.29 -10.39
N ARG A 107 -14.13 -4.58 -10.15
CA ARG A 107 -15.44 -5.23 -10.35
C ARG A 107 -16.44 -4.83 -9.26
N ARG A 108 -15.99 -4.74 -8.00
CA ARG A 108 -16.84 -4.52 -6.83
C ARG A 108 -17.18 -3.05 -6.59
N LEU A 109 -16.25 -2.14 -6.92
CA LEU A 109 -16.32 -0.71 -6.58
C LEU A 109 -16.20 0.22 -7.80
N PHE A 110 -16.01 -0.31 -9.02
CA PHE A 110 -15.91 0.48 -10.27
C PHE A 110 -14.82 1.57 -10.27
N LEU A 111 -13.72 1.35 -9.54
CA LEU A 111 -12.66 2.35 -9.35
C LEU A 111 -11.78 2.62 -10.58
N GLY A 112 -11.83 1.80 -11.63
CA GLY A 112 -11.05 2.00 -12.85
C GLY A 112 -9.52 1.88 -12.67
N LEU A 113 -9.06 1.22 -11.62
CA LEU A 113 -7.65 1.03 -11.30
C LEU A 113 -6.91 0.35 -12.47
N PHE A 114 -5.88 1.00 -12.98
CA PHE A 114 -5.16 0.61 -14.19
C PHE A 114 -3.80 -0.02 -13.87
N SER A 115 -2.96 0.70 -13.13
CA SER A 115 -1.59 0.26 -12.78
C SER A 115 -1.38 0.23 -11.26
N PHE A 116 -0.32 -0.44 -10.84
CA PHE A 116 0.12 -0.49 -9.45
C PHE A 116 1.63 -0.34 -9.40
N GLU A 117 2.11 0.59 -8.58
CA GLU A 117 3.52 0.82 -8.32
C GLU A 117 3.76 0.72 -6.82
N SER A 118 4.95 0.28 -6.41
CA SER A 118 5.27 0.09 -5.00
C SER A 118 6.77 0.12 -4.73
N HIS A 119 7.13 0.48 -3.51
CA HIS A 119 8.51 0.50 -3.05
C HIS A 119 8.62 -0.02 -1.62
N PHE A 120 9.78 -0.57 -1.28
CA PHE A 120 10.17 -0.72 0.12
C PHE A 120 10.46 0.65 0.71
N ALA A 121 10.15 0.82 1.99
CA ALA A 121 10.54 1.98 2.79
C ALA A 121 11.20 1.48 4.07
N ARG A 122 12.38 2.03 4.37
CA ARG A 122 13.11 1.83 5.63
C ARG A 122 13.19 3.17 6.37
N TYR A 123 12.72 3.17 7.60
CA TYR A 123 12.93 4.25 8.57
C TYR A 123 13.91 3.72 9.60
N HIS A 124 15.03 4.40 9.81
CA HIS A 124 15.89 4.11 10.96
C HIS A 124 15.28 4.64 12.25
N SER A 125 15.86 4.26 13.39
CA SER A 125 15.49 4.84 14.69
C SER A 125 15.49 6.37 14.63
N GLY A 126 14.37 6.99 15.03
CA GLY A 126 14.18 8.44 14.98
C GLY A 126 13.71 9.03 13.63
N ASP A 127 13.69 8.24 12.55
CA ASP A 127 13.15 8.70 11.26
C ASP A 127 11.63 8.79 11.30
N PHE A 128 11.08 9.76 10.56
CA PHE A 128 9.64 10.03 10.52
C PHE A 128 9.21 10.48 9.12
N TYR A 129 7.90 10.54 8.93
CA TYR A 129 7.28 11.24 7.82
C TYR A 129 6.12 12.08 8.35
N LYS A 130 6.25 13.40 8.26
CA LYS A 130 5.22 14.34 8.71
C LYS A 130 3.89 14.13 7.97
N LYS A 131 2.80 14.58 8.61
CA LYS A 131 1.46 14.61 8.04
C LYS A 131 1.45 15.11 6.60
N HIS A 132 0.93 14.28 5.69
CA HIS A 132 0.82 14.57 4.26
C HIS A 132 -0.34 13.82 3.62
N LEU A 133 -0.64 14.15 2.37
CA LEU A 133 -1.49 13.37 1.47
C LEU A 133 -0.63 12.70 0.41
N ASP A 134 -1.03 11.50 -0.02
CA ASP A 134 -0.36 10.77 -1.11
C ASP A 134 -0.71 11.29 -2.50
N ALA A 135 -1.86 11.96 -2.59
CA ALA A 135 -2.39 12.54 -3.79
C ALA A 135 -3.08 13.87 -3.46
N PHE A 136 -2.76 14.92 -4.21
CA PHE A 136 -3.52 16.16 -4.18
C PHE A 136 -4.67 16.07 -5.19
N ARG A 137 -5.85 16.54 -4.78
CA ARG A 137 -7.08 16.46 -5.57
C ARG A 137 -6.89 17.00 -6.98
N GLY A 138 -7.19 16.16 -7.97
CA GLY A 138 -7.18 16.55 -9.39
C GLY A 138 -5.80 16.65 -10.03
N GLU A 139 -4.73 16.48 -9.25
CA GLU A 139 -3.37 16.45 -9.76
C GLU A 139 -2.87 15.02 -9.90
N SER A 140 -3.36 14.08 -9.07
CA SER A 140 -2.88 12.70 -9.03
C SER A 140 -3.74 11.75 -9.85
N ASN A 141 -3.13 10.70 -10.38
CA ASN A 141 -3.84 9.51 -10.82
C ASN A 141 -3.85 8.40 -9.77
N ARG A 142 -3.27 8.61 -8.58
CA ARG A 142 -3.30 7.64 -7.47
C ARG A 142 -4.68 7.68 -6.80
N VAL A 143 -5.37 6.55 -6.79
CA VAL A 143 -6.72 6.41 -6.21
C VAL A 143 -6.67 5.75 -4.84
N LEU A 144 -5.92 4.65 -4.72
CA LEU A 144 -5.78 3.92 -3.47
C LEU A 144 -4.32 3.78 -3.07
N THR A 145 -4.04 4.08 -1.81
CA THR A 145 -2.79 3.75 -1.15
C THR A 145 -2.93 2.39 -0.49
N LEU A 146 -1.89 1.56 -0.59
CA LEU A 146 -1.75 0.31 0.13
C LEU A 146 -0.40 0.32 0.87
N VAL A 147 -0.45 0.18 2.19
CA VAL A 147 0.73 -0.03 3.04
C VAL A 147 0.66 -1.41 3.67
N THR A 148 1.76 -2.15 3.65
CA THR A 148 1.94 -3.35 4.46
C THR A 148 3.25 -3.32 5.21
N TYR A 149 3.29 -3.91 6.41
CA TYR A 149 4.47 -3.86 7.27
C TYR A 149 5.22 -5.19 7.31
N LEU A 150 6.54 -5.09 7.47
CA LEU A 150 7.45 -6.24 7.41
C LEU A 150 8.17 -6.51 8.75
N ASN A 151 7.66 -5.93 9.85
CA ASN A 151 8.36 -5.95 11.13
C ASN A 151 7.84 -7.04 12.07
N ARG A 152 8.66 -8.08 12.28
CA ARG A 152 8.36 -9.16 13.24
C ARG A 152 8.71 -8.72 14.66
N GLY A 153 7.86 -9.08 15.63
CA GLY A 153 8.10 -8.76 17.04
C GLY A 153 8.06 -7.27 17.35
N TRP A 154 7.15 -6.52 16.70
CA TRP A 154 6.90 -5.12 17.06
C TRP A 154 6.00 -5.05 18.30
N GLU A 155 6.52 -4.46 19.36
CA GLU A 155 5.83 -4.34 20.64
C GLU A 155 5.14 -2.97 20.77
N PRO A 156 4.02 -2.87 21.50
CA PRO A 156 3.41 -1.58 21.82
C PRO A 156 4.41 -0.66 22.54
N GLY A 157 4.46 0.61 22.14
CA GLY A 157 5.34 1.61 22.75
C GLY A 157 6.68 1.82 22.04
N GLN A 158 7.03 0.99 21.05
CA GLN A 158 8.23 1.17 20.20
C GLN A 158 8.10 2.30 19.16
N GLY A 159 6.96 3.00 19.14
CA GLY A 159 6.66 4.04 18.16
C GLY A 159 6.48 3.47 16.74
N GLY A 160 6.74 4.31 15.74
CA GLY A 160 6.67 3.92 14.32
C GLY A 160 5.26 3.79 13.74
N GLU A 161 4.24 4.19 14.50
CA GLU A 161 2.85 4.07 14.06
C GLU A 161 2.58 4.94 12.82
N LEU A 162 1.73 4.42 11.94
CA LEU A 162 1.06 5.24 10.93
C LEU A 162 -0.19 5.85 11.59
N VAL A 163 -0.24 7.17 11.71
CA VAL A 163 -1.44 7.87 12.15
C VAL A 163 -2.26 8.26 10.93
N LEU A 164 -3.54 7.88 10.92
CA LEU A 164 -4.50 8.26 9.89
C LEU A 164 -5.41 9.36 10.44
N TYR A 165 -5.64 10.42 9.65
CA TYR A 165 -6.45 11.57 10.05
C TYR A 165 -7.74 11.67 9.25
N ALA A 166 -8.77 12.27 9.87
CA ALA A 166 -10.01 12.61 9.20
C ALA A 166 -9.78 13.71 8.14
N PRO A 167 -10.43 13.64 6.97
CA PRO A 167 -10.25 14.61 5.89
C PRO A 167 -10.60 16.06 6.28
N ASP A 168 -11.69 16.24 7.03
CA ASP A 168 -12.32 17.57 7.20
C ASP A 168 -11.80 18.34 8.43
N GLU A 169 -11.49 17.64 9.51
CA GLU A 169 -11.12 18.25 10.81
C GLU A 169 -9.67 17.96 11.22
N GLY A 170 -8.98 17.07 10.49
CA GLY A 170 -7.61 16.67 10.80
C GLY A 170 -7.45 15.95 12.14
N ALA A 171 -8.56 15.50 12.75
CA ALA A 171 -8.58 14.69 13.95
C ALA A 171 -7.97 13.31 13.69
N GLU A 172 -7.27 12.75 14.68
CA GLU A 172 -6.75 11.38 14.57
C GLU A 172 -7.91 10.38 14.52
N ILE A 173 -7.96 9.58 13.45
CA ILE A 173 -8.87 8.43 13.35
C ILE A 173 -8.30 7.28 14.17
N THR A 174 -7.03 6.97 13.94
CA THR A 174 -6.38 5.79 14.51
C THR A 174 -4.87 5.83 14.32
N ARG A 175 -4.16 5.03 15.13
CA ARG A 175 -2.72 4.79 15.06
C ARG A 175 -2.47 3.32 14.79
N VAL A 176 -1.82 3.01 13.68
CA VAL A 176 -1.57 1.64 13.25
C VAL A 176 -0.16 1.23 13.62
N VAL A 177 -0.05 0.24 14.51
CA VAL A 177 1.23 -0.37 14.88
C VAL A 177 1.78 -1.13 13.67
N PRO A 178 3.06 -0.94 13.28
CA PRO A 178 3.62 -1.48 12.05
C PRO A 178 4.02 -2.97 12.17
N THR A 179 3.13 -3.81 12.71
CA THR A 179 3.37 -5.25 12.89
C THR A 179 3.28 -6.01 11.57
N PHE A 180 4.17 -6.99 11.38
CA PHE A 180 4.26 -7.86 10.21
C PHE A 180 2.88 -8.30 9.67
N GLY A 181 2.68 -8.11 8.36
CA GLY A 181 1.48 -8.53 7.64
C GLY A 181 0.23 -7.69 7.90
N THR A 182 0.31 -6.62 8.69
CA THR A 182 -0.79 -5.66 8.82
C THR A 182 -0.94 -4.89 7.51
N LEU A 183 -2.16 -4.86 6.97
CA LEU A 183 -2.54 -4.13 5.77
C LEU A 183 -3.27 -2.83 6.15
N VAL A 184 -2.92 -1.74 5.48
CA VAL A 184 -3.64 -0.46 5.56
C VAL A 184 -3.93 0.01 4.14
N ILE A 185 -5.20 0.20 3.81
CA ILE A 185 -5.65 0.68 2.50
C ILE A 185 -6.56 1.87 2.70
N PHE A 186 -6.34 2.96 1.95
CA PHE A 186 -7.15 4.17 2.02
C PHE A 186 -7.16 4.94 0.70
N LEU A 187 -8.19 5.78 0.50
CA LEU A 187 -8.27 6.70 -0.64
C LEU A 187 -7.14 7.73 -0.56
N SER A 188 -6.29 7.76 -1.58
CA SER A 188 -5.03 8.53 -1.56
C SER A 188 -5.23 10.05 -1.46
N GLU A 189 -6.35 10.56 -1.95
CA GLU A 189 -6.69 11.99 -1.97
C GLU A 189 -7.45 12.48 -0.73
N GLU A 190 -7.91 11.56 0.12
CA GLU A 190 -8.82 11.90 1.21
C GLU A 190 -8.17 11.87 2.59
N PHE A 191 -7.24 10.94 2.83
CA PHE A 191 -6.76 10.67 4.18
C PHE A 191 -5.34 11.19 4.42
N PRO A 192 -5.16 12.35 5.09
CA PRO A 192 -3.86 12.74 5.57
C PRO A 192 -3.32 11.68 6.54
N HIS A 193 -2.02 11.45 6.48
CA HIS A 193 -1.37 10.48 7.35
C HIS A 193 0.07 10.89 7.67
N GLU A 194 0.57 10.40 8.80
CA GLU A 194 1.94 10.60 9.23
C GLU A 194 2.54 9.30 9.75
N VAL A 195 3.87 9.17 9.64
CA VAL A 195 4.64 8.08 10.25
C VAL A 195 5.41 8.67 11.42
N LEU A 196 5.07 8.23 12.62
CA LEU A 196 5.76 8.62 13.85
C LEU A 196 7.18 8.03 13.87
N ALA A 197 8.06 8.66 14.64
CA ALA A 197 9.38 8.12 14.89
C ALA A 197 9.29 6.79 15.66
N ALA A 198 10.15 5.84 15.28
CA ALA A 198 10.32 4.57 15.98
C ALA A 198 11.65 4.55 16.75
N ASP A 199 11.76 3.68 17.75
CA ASP A 199 13.00 3.44 18.48
C ASP A 199 13.95 2.45 17.77
N ARG A 200 13.48 1.80 16.70
CA ARG A 200 14.20 0.79 15.91
C ARG A 200 13.87 0.90 14.42
N ASP A 201 14.64 0.18 13.60
CA ASP A 201 14.41 0.12 12.16
C ASP A 201 13.03 -0.44 11.82
N ARG A 202 12.29 0.31 10.99
CA ARG A 202 10.93 0.03 10.53
C ARG A 202 10.90 -0.15 9.02
N TYR A 203 10.41 -1.30 8.59
CA TYR A 203 10.25 -1.69 7.20
C TYR A 203 8.77 -1.78 6.82
N SER A 204 8.46 -1.25 5.65
CA SER A 204 7.13 -1.36 5.04
C SER A 204 7.25 -1.42 3.52
N VAL A 205 6.21 -1.92 2.88
CA VAL A 205 5.94 -1.65 1.46
C VAL A 205 4.84 -0.61 1.40
N ALA A 206 5.07 0.47 0.66
CA ALA A 206 4.05 1.43 0.26
C ALA A 206 3.81 1.29 -1.24
N GLY A 207 2.55 1.32 -1.67
CA GLY A 207 2.20 1.26 -3.07
C GLY A 207 0.90 1.98 -3.37
N TRP A 208 0.69 2.28 -4.65
CA TRP A 208 -0.44 3.05 -5.12
C TRP A 208 -1.08 2.42 -6.34
N PHE A 209 -2.40 2.22 -6.28
CA PHE A 209 -3.19 1.90 -7.46
C PHE A 209 -3.55 3.20 -8.18
N ARG A 210 -3.32 3.23 -9.49
CA ARG A 210 -3.48 4.42 -10.31
C ARG A 210 -4.50 4.21 -11.42
N VAL A 211 -5.28 5.23 -11.75
CA VAL A 211 -6.10 5.25 -12.98
C VAL A 211 -5.25 5.70 -14.17
N ASN A 212 -5.66 5.35 -15.39
CA ASN A 212 -5.01 5.85 -16.59
C ASN A 212 -5.39 7.33 -16.79
N GLY A 213 -4.52 8.24 -16.38
CA GLY A 213 -4.69 9.67 -16.60
C GLY A 213 -3.93 10.09 -17.85
N SER A 214 -4.61 10.58 -18.88
CA SER A 214 -3.96 11.43 -19.88
C SER A 214 -3.85 12.84 -19.29
N ILE A 215 -2.73 13.14 -18.63
CA ILE A 215 -2.39 14.52 -18.31
C ILE A 215 -1.65 15.05 -19.54
N ASN A 216 -2.24 16.02 -20.25
CA ASN A 216 -1.61 16.70 -21.40
C ASN A 216 -1.11 15.78 -22.54
N GLN A 217 -1.93 14.83 -23.01
CA GLN A 217 -1.61 13.92 -24.13
C GLN A 217 -0.37 13.02 -23.92
N GLN A 218 0.17 12.92 -22.71
CA GLN A 218 1.14 11.90 -22.34
C GLN A 218 0.46 10.78 -21.54
N ILE A 219 0.76 9.54 -21.92
CA ILE A 219 0.28 8.33 -21.24
C ILE A 219 1.14 8.14 -19.99
N ASP A 220 0.50 7.95 -18.84
CA ASP A 220 1.12 7.70 -17.54
C ASP A 220 0.70 6.30 -17.04
N PRO A 221 1.65 5.38 -16.74
CA PRO A 221 3.08 5.59 -16.59
C PRO A 221 3.83 5.76 -17.92
N PRO A 222 4.92 6.54 -17.94
CA PRO A 222 5.83 6.54 -19.08
C PRO A 222 6.36 5.11 -19.30
N ARG A 223 6.38 4.68 -20.57
CA ARG A 223 6.94 3.39 -20.99
C ARG A 223 8.44 3.30 -20.71
#